data_AF-A0AAW1WS22-F1
#
_entry.id   AF-A0AAW1WS22-F1
#
_cell.length_a   1.000
_cell.length_b   1.000
_cell.length_c   1.000
_cell.angle_alpha   90.00
_cell.angle_beta   90.00
_cell.angle_gamma   90.00
#
_symmetry.space_group_name_H-M   'P 1'
#
loop_
_entity.id
_entity.type
_entity.pdbx_description
1 polymer ?
#
loop_
_entity_poly.entity_id
_entity_poly.type
_entity_poly.pdbx_seq_one_letter_code
_entity_poly.pdbx_strand_id
1 'polypeptide(L)' 'MRSTKKIDVNVSLNTNALPNSSDLGSDLSSGVLTVTSQVQLKGKVELMLIMKKSKNASMDCTIAFDLSSKKVKTLECK' A
#
# COMPACT_ATOMS: atom_id res chain seq x y z
N MET A 1 -6.97 21.89 16.15
CA MET A 1 -7.49 20.51 16.06
C MET A 1 -6.93 19.87 14.78
N ARG A 2 -6.41 18.64 14.84
CA ARG A 2 -5.88 17.92 13.67
C ARG A 2 -7.02 17.07 13.09
N SER A 3 -7.46 17.38 11.87
CA SER A 3 -8.47 16.58 11.16
C SER A 3 -7.80 15.43 10.41
N THR A 4 -8.45 14.27 10.40
CA THR A 4 -8.02 13.09 9.63
C THR A 4 -9.10 12.74 8.62
N LYS A 5 -8.68 12.31 7.42
CA LYS A 5 -9.58 11.87 6.36
C LYS A 5 -9.25 10.42 6.03
N LYS A 6 -10.25 9.54 6.09
CA LYS A 6 -10.15 8.17 5.55
C LYS A 6 -10.31 8.21 4.04
N ILE A 7 -9.50 7.44 3.34
CA ILE A 7 -9.51 7.30 1.89
C ILE A 7 -9.53 5.81 1.60
N ASP A 8 -10.62 5.34 1.01
CA ASP A 8 -10.75 3.96 0.56
C ASP A 8 -10.23 3.84 -0.87
N VAL A 9 -9.33 2.89 -1.12
CA VAL A 9 -8.72 2.65 -2.42
C VAL A 9 -8.94 1.19 -2.78
N ASN A 10 -9.57 0.94 -3.93
CA ASN A 10 -9.74 -0.41 -4.45
C ASN A 10 -8.64 -0.71 -5.47
N VAL A 11 -7.93 -1.81 -5.29
CA VAL A 11 -6.79 -2.20 -6.14
C VAL A 11 -7.12 -3.53 -6.82
N SER A 12 -6.96 -3.58 -8.14
CA SER A 12 -7.07 -4.80 -8.93
C SER A 12 -5.68 -5.29 -9.31
N LEU A 13 -5.38 -6.56 -9.07
CA LEU A 13 -4.10 -7.17 -9.39
C LEU A 13 -4.22 -8.01 -10.66
N ASN A 14 -3.22 -7.94 -11.53
CA ASN A 14 -3.19 -8.67 -12.79
C ASN A 14 -1.82 -9.35 -13.00
N THR A 15 -1.82 -10.66 -13.17
CA THR A 15 -0.61 -11.46 -13.43
C THR A 15 -0.01 -11.18 -14.80
N ASN A 16 -0.79 -10.74 -15.79
CA ASN A 16 -0.27 -10.45 -17.13
C ASN A 16 0.60 -9.19 -17.16
N ALA A 17 0.52 -8.34 -16.13
CA ALA A 17 1.32 -7.14 -15.98
C ALA A 17 2.62 -7.38 -15.17
N LEU A 18 2.84 -8.61 -14.68
CA LEU A 18 4.05 -8.93 -13.94
C LEU A 18 5.26 -9.04 -14.89
N PRO A 19 6.42 -8.50 -14.49
CA PRO A 19 7.64 -8.73 -15.24
C PRO A 19 8.03 -10.20 -15.19
N ASN A 20 8.72 -10.69 -16.23
CA ASN A 20 9.19 -12.08 -16.31
C ASN A 20 10.18 -12.46 -15.19
N SER A 21 10.70 -11.49 -14.44
CA SER A 21 11.58 -11.67 -13.29
C SER A 21 10.83 -11.78 -11.96
N SER A 22 9.51 -11.98 -11.96
CA SER A 22 8.72 -12.07 -10.72
C SER A 22 8.89 -13.41 -10.02
N ASP A 23 8.97 -13.40 -8.69
CA ASP A 23 9.06 -14.58 -7.83
C ASP A 23 7.69 -15.23 -7.54
N LEU A 24 6.71 -15.02 -8.43
CA LEU A 24 5.32 -15.47 -8.18
C LEU A 24 5.21 -17.00 -8.03
N GLY A 25 6.00 -17.76 -8.78
CA GLY A 25 6.00 -19.22 -8.69
C GLY A 25 6.48 -19.72 -7.31
N SER A 26 7.55 -19.13 -6.79
CA SER A 26 8.06 -19.42 -5.44
C SER A 26 7.06 -19.01 -4.36
N ASP A 27 6.46 -17.82 -4.47
CA ASP A 27 5.46 -17.34 -3.52
C ASP A 27 4.25 -18.28 -3.43
N LEU A 28 3.71 -18.71 -4.58
CA LEU A 28 2.61 -19.67 -4.63
C LEU A 28 2.99 -21.02 -4.01
N SER A 29 4.20 -21.52 -4.27
CA SER A 29 4.67 -22.78 -3.69
C SER A 29 4.89 -22.72 -2.17
N SER A 30 5.28 -21.55 -1.66
CA SER A 30 5.49 -21.32 -0.23
C SER A 30 4.18 -21.15 0.55
N GLY A 31 3.07 -20.91 -0.14
CA GLY A 31 1.76 -20.61 0.47
C GLY A 31 1.64 -19.18 0.99
N VAL A 32 2.66 -18.33 0.79
CA VAL A 32 2.65 -16.92 1.18
C VAL A 32 2.92 -16.05 -0.05
N LEU A 33 1.98 -15.15 -0.36
CA LEU A 33 2.13 -14.17 -1.43
C LEU A 33 2.51 -12.81 -0.84
N THR A 34 3.66 -12.28 -1.23
CA THR A 34 4.10 -10.96 -0.75
C THR A 34 3.85 -9.90 -1.81
N VAL A 35 3.14 -8.84 -1.45
CA VAL A 35 2.84 -7.70 -2.32
C VAL A 35 3.38 -6.43 -1.68
N THR A 36 4.09 -5.63 -2.45
CA THR A 36 4.52 -4.29 -2.05
C THR A 36 3.62 -3.24 -2.68
N SER A 37 3.36 -2.17 -1.94
CA SER A 37 2.52 -1.05 -2.37
C SER A 37 3.19 0.25 -1.98
N GLN A 38 3.24 1.20 -2.92
CA GLN A 38 3.70 2.56 -2.67
C GLN A 38 2.53 3.52 -2.84
N VAL A 39 2.26 4.31 -1.81
CA VAL A 39 1.19 5.31 -1.78
C VAL A 39 1.81 6.68 -1.60
N GLN A 40 1.40 7.65 -2.42
CA GLN A 40 1.76 9.06 -2.24
C GLN A 40 0.50 9.91 -2.06
N LEU A 41 0.43 10.61 -0.93
CA LEU A 41 -0.62 11.55 -0.58
C LEU A 41 -0.08 12.98 -0.72
N LYS A 42 -0.57 13.68 -1.74
CA LYS A 42 -0.23 15.08 -2.01
C LYS A 42 -1.43 15.96 -1.72
N GLY A 43 -1.22 17.06 -1.00
CA GLY A 43 -2.32 17.98 -0.69
C GLY A 43 -1.87 19.28 -0.02
N LYS A 44 -2.76 20.27 0.00
CA LYS A 44 -2.58 21.50 0.78
C LYS A 44 -3.15 21.29 2.18
N VAL A 45 -2.35 21.54 3.20
CA VAL A 45 -2.77 21.51 4.61
C VAL A 45 -2.72 22.91 5.20
N GLU A 46 -3.71 23.21 6.03
CA GLU A 46 -3.76 24.47 6.77
C GLU A 46 -2.83 24.38 7.99
N LEU A 47 -1.87 25.30 8.07
CA LEU A 47 -0.98 25.43 9.21
C LEU A 47 -1.33 26.73 9.93
N MET A 48 -1.88 26.62 11.13
CA MET A 48 -2.18 27.72 12.06
C MET A 48 -2.86 28.94 11.40
N LEU A 49 -4.18 28.82 11.23
CA LEU A 49 -5.17 29.91 11.06
C LEU A 49 -5.11 30.78 9.78
N ILE A 50 -4.04 30.82 8.98
CA ILE A 50 -4.02 31.75 7.81
C ILE A 50 -3.38 31.17 6.53
N MET A 51 -2.39 30.27 6.60
CA MET A 51 -1.64 29.82 5.40
C MET A 51 -1.78 28.32 5.09
N LYS A 52 -2.16 28.01 3.84
CA LYS A 52 -2.13 26.65 3.29
C LYS A 52 -0.72 26.34 2.76
N LYS A 53 -0.11 25.24 3.22
CA LYS A 53 1.15 24.73 2.67
C LYS A 53 0.95 23.40 1.96
N SER A 54 1.63 23.21 0.84
CA SER A 54 1.69 21.91 0.16
C SER A 54 2.48 20.92 1.01
N LYS A 55 1.94 19.71 1.14
CA LYS A 55 2.58 18.57 1.79
C LYS A 55 2.50 17.36 0.88
N ASN A 56 3.55 16.56 0.93
CA ASN A 56 3.63 15.24 0.32
C ASN A 56 3.98 14.26 1.44
N ALA A 57 3.20 13.19 1.55
CA ALA A 57 3.48 12.07 2.43
C ALA A 57 3.51 10.81 1.58
N SER A 58 4.62 10.08 1.63
CA SER A 58 4.71 8.75 1.05
C SER A 58 4.45 7.73 2.14
N MET A 59 3.84 6.61 1.76
CA MET A 59 3.69 5.44 2.60
C MET A 59 4.00 4.20 1.76
N ASP A 60 5.02 3.46 2.15
CA ASP A 60 5.39 2.21 1.50
C ASP A 60 4.95 1.06 2.41
N CYS A 61 4.15 0.13 1.88
CA CYS A 61 3.63 -1.01 2.61
C CYS A 61 4.09 -2.33 1.98
N THR A 62 4.47 -3.28 2.82
CA THR A 62 4.66 -4.69 2.47
C THR A 62 3.56 -5.51 3.12
N ILE A 63 2.86 -6.29 2.29
CA ILE A 63 1.71 -7.09 2.70
C ILE A 63 2.02 -8.55 2.39
N ALA A 64 1.96 -9.42 3.40
CA ALA A 64 2.04 -10.86 3.18
C ALA A 64 0.65 -11.48 3.33
N PHE A 65 0.20 -12.18 2.30
CA PHE A 65 -1.04 -12.94 2.30
C PHE A 65 -0.76 -14.41 2.52
N ASP A 66 -1.47 -15.02 3.45
CA ASP A 66 -1.49 -16.47 3.60
C ASP A 66 -2.54 -17.03 2.63
N LEU A 67 -2.09 -17.80 1.64
CA LEU A 67 -2.93 -18.28 0.54
C LEU A 67 -3.89 -19.39 0.99
N SER A 68 -3.51 -20.18 2.00
CA SER A 68 -4.34 -21.26 2.54
C SER A 68 -5.54 -20.71 3.30
N SER A 69 -5.31 -19.72 4.17
CA SER A 69 -6.35 -19.08 4.98
C SER A 69 -7.05 -17.91 4.29
N LYS A 70 -6.51 -17.44 3.16
CA LYS A 70 -6.99 -16.28 2.38
C LYS A 70 -7.06 -15.00 3.23
N LYS A 71 -6.05 -14.80 4.07
CA LYS A 71 -5.98 -13.68 5.03
C LYS A 71 -4.66 -12.93 4.93
N VAL A 72 -4.67 -11.69 5.39
CA VAL A 72 -3.44 -10.93 5.63
C VAL A 72 -2.73 -11.54 6.83
N LYS A 73 -1.50 -11.99 6.60
CA LYS A 73 -0.61 -12.53 7.63
C LYS A 73 0.18 -11.42 8.30
N THR A 74 0.78 -10.53 7.50
CA THR A 74 1.50 -9.35 7.99
C THR A 74 1.22 -8.14 7.11
N LEU A 75 1.24 -6.97 7.73
CA LEU A 75 1.12 -5.67 7.09
C LEU A 75 2.09 -4.71 7.78
N GLU A 76 3.12 -4.30 7.06
CA GLU A 76 4.11 -3.34 7.54
C GLU A 76 4.10 -2.12 6.63
N CYS A 77 3.93 -0.92 7.19
CA CYS A 77 3.90 0.33 6.44
C CYS A 77 4.87 1.34 7.06
N LYS A 78 5.61 2.08 6.23
CA LYS A 78 6.57 3.13 6.62
C LYS A 78 6.18 4.47 6.02
#